data_AF-A0A6G0IWH8-F1
#
_entry.id   AF-A0A6G0IWH8-F1
#
_cell.length_a   1.000
_cell.length_b   1.000
_cell.length_c   1.000
_cell.angle_alpha   90.00
_cell.angle_beta   90.00
_cell.angle_gamma   90.00
#
_symmetry.space_group_name_H-M   'P 1'
#
loop_
_entity.id
_entity.type
_entity.pdbx_description
1 polymer ?
#
loop_
_entity_poly.entity_id
_entity_poly.type
_entity_poly.pdbx_seq_one_letter_code
_entity_poly.pdbx_strand_id
1 'polypeptide(L)'
;MVNRTGGSYIYAGPGRKPQLLTHLESYVNKELQTIGPDEPKCQELKLQVYRQAFGCFIKEFKTYQPLLSAIKQEYEKTLAHQRDQIQELEPLRSCLRRVTEDCDRKIRARWAEEQAEIGELKREKRRLQKDVEDMREREKATQAAVDRLQSELSDQYLQYREERDARRLLIWQLSERTRGSTTEEEQSADEEDAQDSVKLQLALKVCRADLTKAQEELTRMKAEYWDVVPRRNWDALEQTHKQNLQQLKTLQRDFDQMKSEYDTLLELHKEASMQKEAHEPITAQTDESASEEQIQVQSDQLTAPVDSGVPESSTLTAQEFRAALRTAFPLKSDQDLDELVASAQSETDSDDAIPSQRLRDLLQQLAGSDTSTASPEAPEETASGENAASDPPPECD
;
A
#
# COMPACT_ATOMS: atom_id res chain seq x y z
N MET A 1 44.92 39.75 -42.23
CA MET A 1 45.53 40.07 -43.54
C MET A 1 44.75 39.36 -44.64
N VAL A 2 43.86 40.06 -45.34
CA VAL A 2 43.47 39.77 -46.73
C VAL A 2 43.13 41.12 -47.36
N ASN A 3 43.88 41.49 -48.39
CA ASN A 3 43.72 42.71 -49.15
C ASN A 3 42.44 42.63 -50.01
N ARG A 4 41.66 43.72 -50.06
CA ARG A 4 40.80 44.04 -51.21
C ARG A 4 41.15 45.42 -51.73
N THR A 5 42.03 45.39 -52.70
CA THR A 5 42.34 46.44 -53.67
C THR A 5 41.15 46.70 -54.57
N GLY A 6 40.97 47.97 -54.96
CA GLY A 6 40.39 48.35 -56.25
C GLY A 6 38.88 48.49 -56.31
N GLY A 7 38.35 49.58 -55.75
CA GLY A 7 37.02 50.10 -56.08
C GLY A 7 37.14 51.57 -56.45
N SER A 8 37.06 51.87 -57.74
CA SER A 8 37.11 53.22 -58.31
C SER A 8 35.93 54.06 -57.81
N TYR A 9 36.20 55.02 -56.93
CA TYR A 9 35.23 56.03 -56.47
C TYR A 9 35.02 57.07 -57.58
N ILE A 10 34.09 56.80 -58.50
CA ILE A 10 33.56 57.83 -59.38
C ILE A 10 32.34 58.41 -58.66
N TYR A 11 32.40 59.70 -58.30
CA TYR A 11 31.43 60.52 -57.53
C TYR A 11 31.59 60.60 -55.99
N ALA A 12 32.78 61.00 -55.49
CA ALA A 12 32.98 61.98 -54.41
C ALA A 12 34.48 62.04 -54.09
N GLY A 13 35.08 63.24 -54.00
CA GLY A 13 36.53 63.41 -53.78
C GLY A 13 37.03 62.79 -52.46
N PRO A 14 38.32 62.40 -52.39
CA PRO A 14 38.89 61.74 -51.22
C PRO A 14 38.95 62.72 -50.05
N GLY A 15 38.06 62.54 -49.06
CA GLY A 15 38.15 63.23 -47.77
C GLY A 15 36.95 64.08 -47.33
N ARG A 16 35.88 64.20 -48.12
CA ARG A 16 34.64 64.89 -47.66
C ARG A 16 33.50 63.90 -47.49
N LYS A 17 33.15 63.60 -46.23
CA LYS A 17 31.91 62.87 -45.90
C LYS A 17 30.70 63.67 -46.44
N PRO A 18 29.70 63.00 -47.06
CA PRO A 18 28.45 63.64 -47.45
C PRO A 18 27.79 64.34 -46.26
N GLN A 19 27.29 65.56 -46.44
CA GLN A 19 26.69 66.34 -45.35
C GLN A 19 25.51 65.62 -44.67
N LEU A 20 24.71 64.91 -45.46
CA LEU A 20 23.61 64.07 -44.98
C LEU A 20 24.09 62.96 -44.03
N LEU A 21 25.21 62.30 -44.35
CA LEU A 21 25.78 61.23 -43.54
C LEU A 21 26.28 61.78 -42.19
N THR A 22 26.99 62.92 -42.22
CA THR A 22 27.48 63.59 -41.00
C THR A 22 26.33 64.02 -40.09
N HIS A 23 25.23 64.53 -40.66
CA HIS A 23 24.05 64.91 -39.90
C HIS A 23 23.36 63.71 -39.25
N LEU A 24 23.13 62.62 -40.00
CA LEU A 24 22.52 61.39 -39.49
C LEU A 24 23.38 60.69 -38.42
N GLU A 25 24.70 60.60 -38.62
CA GLU A 25 25.63 60.06 -37.61
C GLU A 25 25.58 60.88 -36.32
N SER A 26 25.55 62.21 -36.42
CA SER A 26 25.45 63.10 -35.26
C SER A 26 24.10 62.97 -34.53
N TYR A 27 23.01 62.76 -35.26
CA TYR A 27 21.67 62.54 -34.70
C TYR A 27 21.61 61.22 -33.93
N VAL A 28 22.01 60.12 -34.58
CA VAL A 28 22.01 58.79 -33.97
C VAL A 28 22.90 58.76 -32.72
N ASN A 29 24.09 59.35 -32.77
CA ASN A 29 24.99 59.36 -31.62
C ASN A 29 24.44 60.16 -30.43
N LYS A 30 23.73 61.27 -30.67
CA LYS A 30 23.10 62.06 -29.60
C LYS A 30 21.90 61.33 -28.99
N GLU A 31 21.03 60.78 -29.83
CA GLU A 31 19.82 60.05 -29.40
C GLU A 31 20.13 58.68 -28.76
N LEU A 32 21.26 58.05 -29.10
CA LEU A 32 21.71 56.84 -28.42
C LEU A 32 22.40 57.12 -27.07
N GLN A 33 22.99 58.31 -26.90
CA GLN A 33 23.58 58.74 -25.62
C GLN A 33 22.51 59.12 -24.58
N THR A 34 21.31 59.50 -25.03
CA THR A 34 20.17 59.78 -24.15
C THR A 34 19.44 58.52 -23.68
N ILE A 35 19.58 57.40 -24.39
CA ILE A 35 18.99 56.11 -24.00
C ILE A 35 19.93 55.40 -22.99
N GLY A 36 19.46 55.23 -21.76
CA GLY A 36 20.20 54.54 -20.70
C GLY A 36 20.38 53.03 -20.98
N PRO A 37 21.52 52.43 -20.57
CA PRO A 37 21.77 51.00 -20.78
C PRO A 37 20.88 50.06 -19.94
N ASP A 38 20.34 50.53 -18.81
CA ASP A 38 19.57 49.71 -17.84
C ASP A 38 18.06 49.71 -18.08
N GLU A 39 17.58 50.32 -19.18
CA GLU A 39 16.15 50.42 -19.44
C GLU A 39 15.60 49.10 -20.03
N PRO A 40 14.52 48.51 -19.50
CA PRO A 40 13.99 47.21 -19.94
C PRO A 40 13.50 47.20 -21.41
N LYS A 41 13.39 48.37 -22.04
CA LYS A 41 13.07 48.56 -23.47
C LYS A 41 14.20 49.23 -24.26
N CYS A 42 15.42 49.24 -23.74
CA CYS A 42 16.58 49.89 -24.35
C CYS A 42 16.78 49.46 -25.82
N GLN A 43 16.56 48.19 -26.14
CA GLN A 43 16.69 47.68 -27.51
C GLN A 43 15.58 48.19 -28.44
N GLU A 44 14.34 48.32 -27.97
CA GLU A 44 13.23 48.87 -28.77
C GLU A 44 13.42 50.38 -29.02
N LEU A 45 13.91 51.11 -28.01
CA LEU A 45 14.23 52.53 -28.11
C LEU A 45 15.39 52.78 -29.09
N LYS A 46 16.45 51.96 -29.02
CA LYS A 46 17.55 51.99 -29.99
C LYS A 46 17.06 51.75 -31.42
N LEU A 47 16.23 50.72 -31.61
CA LEU A 47 15.64 50.40 -32.91
C LEU A 47 14.80 51.56 -33.45
N GLN A 48 14.08 52.28 -32.59
CA GLN A 48 13.28 53.45 -32.97
C GLN A 48 14.14 54.61 -33.50
N VAL A 49 15.29 54.90 -32.86
CA VAL A 49 16.26 55.90 -33.32
C VAL A 49 16.79 55.54 -34.72
N TYR A 50 17.19 54.28 -34.91
CA TYR A 50 17.64 53.80 -36.23
C TYR A 50 16.53 53.82 -37.28
N ARG A 51 15.28 53.50 -36.92
CA ARG A 51 14.11 53.55 -37.82
C ARG A 51 13.80 54.96 -38.31
N GLN A 52 13.98 55.96 -37.44
CA GLN A 52 13.84 57.37 -37.78
C GLN A 52 15.00 57.85 -38.68
N ALA A 53 16.25 57.53 -38.32
CA ALA A 53 17.42 57.85 -39.14
C ALA A 53 17.33 57.23 -40.54
N PHE A 54 16.92 55.97 -40.64
CA PHE A 54 16.70 55.29 -41.92
C PHE A 54 15.53 55.89 -42.72
N GLY A 55 14.48 56.36 -42.03
CA GLY A 55 13.40 57.11 -42.66
C GLY A 55 13.87 58.43 -43.28
N CYS A 56 14.73 59.17 -42.60
CA CYS A 56 15.36 60.38 -43.14
C CYS A 56 16.29 60.06 -44.32
N PHE A 57 17.07 58.98 -44.22
CA PHE A 57 17.93 58.51 -45.31
C PHE A 57 17.12 58.19 -46.59
N ILE A 58 16.02 57.45 -46.48
CA ILE A 58 15.18 57.06 -47.62
C ILE A 58 14.60 58.27 -48.36
N LYS A 59 14.22 59.34 -47.65
CA LYS A 59 13.62 60.55 -48.24
C LYS A 59 14.56 61.29 -49.19
N GLU A 60 15.87 61.20 -48.95
CA GLU A 60 16.90 61.89 -49.73
C GLU A 60 17.27 61.14 -51.03
N PHE A 61 17.08 59.81 -51.07
CA PHE A 61 17.41 58.96 -52.23
C PHE A 61 16.19 58.68 -53.12
N LYS A 62 15.72 59.69 -53.86
CA LYS A 62 14.48 59.62 -54.65
C LYS A 62 14.41 58.47 -55.67
N THR A 63 15.52 58.11 -56.31
CA THR A 63 15.58 57.04 -57.33
C THR A 63 15.41 55.64 -56.74
N TYR A 64 15.97 55.40 -55.54
CA TYR A 64 15.94 54.10 -54.86
C TYR A 64 14.87 54.05 -53.75
N GLN A 65 14.16 55.15 -53.54
CA GLN A 65 13.14 55.31 -52.50
C GLN A 65 12.09 54.18 -52.49
N PRO A 66 11.50 53.75 -53.63
CA PRO A 66 10.49 52.69 -53.61
C PRO A 66 11.04 51.37 -53.10
N LEU A 67 12.25 50.99 -53.52
CA LEU A 67 12.91 49.77 -53.10
C LEU A 67 13.28 49.81 -51.61
N LEU A 68 13.92 50.90 -51.15
CA LEU A 68 14.32 51.02 -49.74
C LEU A 68 13.10 51.13 -48.79
N SER A 69 12.02 51.75 -49.25
CA SER A 69 10.76 51.79 -48.49
C SER A 69 10.10 50.42 -48.42
N ALA A 70 10.10 49.66 -49.52
CA ALA A 70 9.60 48.28 -49.53
C ALA A 70 10.41 47.38 -48.58
N ILE A 71 11.74 47.46 -48.63
CA ILE A 71 12.63 46.72 -47.71
C ILE A 71 12.33 47.10 -46.24
N LYS A 72 12.25 48.42 -45.95
CA LYS A 72 11.89 48.91 -44.61
C LYS A 72 10.53 48.37 -44.15
N GLN A 73 9.53 48.38 -45.03
CA GLN A 73 8.18 47.92 -44.73
C GLN A 73 8.13 46.42 -44.45
N GLU A 74 8.88 45.60 -45.19
CA GLU A 74 8.96 44.15 -44.93
C GLU A 74 9.54 43.86 -43.54
N TYR A 75 10.66 44.49 -43.16
CA TYR A 75 11.19 44.33 -41.81
C TYR A 75 10.24 44.84 -40.71
N GLU A 76 9.53 45.94 -40.97
CA GLU A 76 8.54 46.46 -40.02
C GLU A 76 7.37 45.49 -39.84
N LYS A 77 6.89 44.86 -40.92
CA LYS A 77 5.88 43.81 -40.87
C LYS A 77 6.37 42.59 -40.09
N THR A 78 7.59 42.12 -40.35
CA THR A 78 8.16 40.97 -39.63
C THR A 78 8.33 41.26 -38.14
N LEU A 79 8.79 42.45 -37.78
CA LEU A 79 8.94 42.86 -36.38
C LEU A 79 7.59 43.03 -35.66
N ALA A 80 6.54 43.48 -36.37
CA ALA A 80 5.19 43.51 -35.81
C ALA A 80 4.67 42.10 -35.54
N HIS A 81 4.79 41.21 -36.53
CA HIS A 81 4.41 39.80 -36.39
C HIS A 81 5.12 39.11 -35.22
N GLN A 82 6.42 39.32 -35.05
CA GLN A 82 7.18 38.76 -33.91
C GLN A 82 6.71 39.31 -32.56
N ARG A 83 6.35 40.60 -32.48
CA ARG A 83 5.79 41.17 -31.24
C ARG A 83 4.42 40.58 -30.91
N ASP A 84 3.58 40.38 -31.92
CA ASP A 84 2.26 39.78 -31.75
C ASP A 84 2.41 38.32 -31.27
N GLN A 85 3.32 37.54 -31.87
CA GLN A 85 3.66 36.19 -31.41
C GLN A 85 4.14 36.17 -29.94
N ILE A 86 4.97 37.12 -29.53
CA ILE A 86 5.42 37.21 -28.13
C ILE A 86 4.26 37.53 -27.19
N GLN A 87 3.32 38.38 -27.60
CA GLN A 87 2.13 38.72 -26.80
C GLN A 87 1.18 37.52 -26.66
N GLU A 88 1.04 36.68 -27.69
CA GLU A 88 0.24 35.45 -27.65
C GLU A 88 0.82 34.39 -26.68
N LEU A 89 2.13 34.38 -26.46
CA LEU A 89 2.78 33.43 -25.54
C LEU A 89 2.56 33.77 -24.06
N GLU A 90 2.33 35.03 -23.72
CA GLU A 90 2.14 35.49 -22.33
C GLU A 90 0.89 34.91 -21.63
N PRO A 91 -0.31 34.83 -22.26
CA PRO A 91 -1.45 34.14 -21.67
C PRO A 91 -1.21 32.62 -21.56
N LEU A 92 -0.50 32.00 -22.51
CA LEU A 92 -0.13 30.58 -22.40
C LEU A 92 0.76 30.33 -21.18
N ARG A 93 1.78 31.17 -20.95
CA ARG A 93 2.64 31.11 -19.76
C ARG A 93 1.84 31.28 -18.47
N SER A 94 0.86 32.19 -18.46
CA SER A 94 -0.02 32.41 -17.32
C SER A 94 -0.95 31.21 -17.06
N CYS A 95 -1.48 30.60 -18.12
CA CYS A 95 -2.29 29.39 -18.03
C CYS A 95 -1.47 28.21 -17.49
N LEU A 96 -0.26 28.01 -18.02
CA LEU A 96 0.66 26.96 -17.58
C LEU A 96 1.00 27.12 -16.10
N ARG A 97 1.34 28.35 -15.66
CA ARG A 97 1.60 28.63 -14.23
C ARG A 97 0.43 28.22 -13.35
N ARG A 98 -0.81 28.56 -13.75
CA ARG A 98 -2.02 28.19 -12.99
C ARG A 98 -2.20 26.66 -12.94
N VAL A 99 -2.02 25.97 -14.06
CA VAL A 99 -2.13 24.50 -14.10
C VAL A 99 -1.06 23.85 -13.21
N THR A 100 0.17 24.36 -13.22
CA THR A 100 1.23 23.91 -12.32
C THR A 100 0.85 24.12 -10.86
N GLU A 101 0.35 25.31 -10.49
CA GLU A 101 -0.11 25.60 -9.12
C GLU A 101 -1.29 24.70 -8.69
N ASP A 102 -2.21 24.39 -9.61
CA ASP A 102 -3.33 23.47 -9.38
C ASP A 102 -2.84 22.04 -9.17
N CYS A 103 -1.91 21.55 -9.99
CA CYS A 103 -1.28 20.26 -9.83
C CYS A 103 -0.54 20.16 -8.49
N ASP A 104 0.27 21.15 -8.13
CA ASP A 104 0.99 21.18 -6.86
C ASP A 104 0.04 21.19 -5.66
N ARG A 105 -1.10 21.89 -5.77
CA ARG A 105 -2.15 21.86 -4.74
C ARG A 105 -2.76 20.47 -4.60
N LYS A 106 -3.11 19.81 -5.71
CA LYS A 106 -3.67 18.45 -5.70
C LYS A 106 -2.68 17.45 -5.11
N ILE A 107 -1.42 17.52 -5.53
CA ILE A 107 -0.34 16.68 -5.00
C ILE A 107 -0.27 16.88 -3.49
N ARG A 108 -0.11 18.11 -3.00
CA ARG A 108 -0.04 18.39 -1.55
C ARG A 108 -1.27 17.91 -0.78
N ALA A 109 -2.48 18.02 -1.34
CA ALA A 109 -3.68 17.52 -0.71
C ALA A 109 -3.66 15.99 -0.56
N ARG A 110 -3.30 15.26 -1.62
CA ARG A 110 -3.14 13.80 -1.58
C ARG A 110 -2.08 13.36 -0.57
N TRP A 111 -0.92 14.01 -0.55
CA TRP A 111 0.11 13.75 0.46
C TRP A 111 -0.42 13.97 1.89
N ALA A 112 -1.22 15.00 2.13
CA ALA A 112 -1.78 15.25 3.45
C ALA A 112 -2.82 14.19 3.86
N GLU A 113 -3.67 13.75 2.94
CA GLU A 113 -4.63 12.65 3.12
C GLU A 113 -3.90 11.35 3.49
N GLU A 114 -2.90 10.97 2.68
CA GLU A 114 -2.09 9.76 2.90
C GLU A 114 -1.36 9.79 4.25
N GLN A 115 -0.78 10.94 4.64
CA GLN A 115 -0.12 11.05 5.94
C GLN A 115 -1.10 10.95 7.11
N ALA A 116 -2.33 11.45 6.96
CA ALA A 116 -3.37 11.30 7.97
C ALA A 116 -3.78 9.82 8.11
N GLU A 117 -4.01 9.14 7.00
CA GLU A 117 -4.36 7.70 6.96
C GLU A 117 -3.24 6.83 7.55
N ILE A 118 -1.99 7.06 7.14
CA ILE A 118 -0.81 6.38 7.72
C ILE A 118 -0.77 6.62 9.24
N GLY A 119 -1.08 7.83 9.70
CA GLY A 119 -1.17 8.16 11.11
C GLY A 119 -2.26 7.38 11.86
N GLU A 120 -3.43 7.20 11.23
CA GLU A 120 -4.55 6.41 11.73
C GLU A 120 -4.21 4.92 11.83
N LEU A 121 -3.73 4.34 10.72
CA LEU A 121 -3.32 2.94 10.67
C LEU A 121 -2.20 2.63 11.67
N LYS A 122 -1.25 3.55 11.87
CA LYS A 122 -0.20 3.39 12.91
C LYS A 122 -0.79 3.37 14.32
N ARG A 123 -1.82 4.17 14.60
CA ARG A 123 -2.50 4.18 15.90
C ARG A 123 -3.28 2.88 16.12
N GLU A 124 -4.01 2.44 15.11
CA GLU A 124 -4.77 1.18 15.17
C GLU A 124 -3.85 -0.03 15.31
N LYS A 125 -2.75 -0.09 14.55
CA LYS A 125 -1.73 -1.14 14.70
C LYS A 125 -1.22 -1.25 16.14
N ARG A 126 -0.90 -0.12 16.78
CA ARG A 126 -0.46 -0.13 18.19
C ARG A 126 -1.55 -0.61 19.14
N ARG A 127 -2.81 -0.21 18.90
CA ARG A 127 -3.95 -0.68 19.69
C ARG A 127 -4.11 -2.19 19.56
N LEU A 128 -4.12 -2.72 18.34
CA LEU A 128 -4.25 -4.16 18.10
C LEU A 128 -3.08 -4.96 18.68
N GLN A 129 -1.86 -4.42 18.62
CA GLN A 129 -0.70 -5.06 19.27
C GLN A 129 -0.91 -5.19 20.79
N LYS A 130 -1.38 -4.13 21.45
CA LYS A 130 -1.72 -4.17 22.86
C LYS A 130 -2.83 -5.19 23.16
N ASP A 131 -3.89 -5.21 22.34
CA ASP A 131 -4.99 -6.16 22.52
C ASP A 131 -4.50 -7.62 22.38
N VAL A 132 -3.56 -7.90 21.45
CA VAL A 132 -2.92 -9.21 21.30
C VAL A 132 -2.07 -9.57 22.52
N GLU A 133 -1.30 -8.62 23.06
CA GLU A 133 -0.52 -8.82 24.29
C GLU A 133 -1.43 -9.16 25.47
N ASP A 134 -2.48 -8.37 25.70
CA ASP A 134 -3.46 -8.59 26.76
C ASP A 134 -4.13 -9.97 26.63
N MET A 135 -4.48 -10.39 25.40
CA MET A 135 -5.08 -11.70 25.16
C MET A 135 -4.10 -12.85 25.40
N ARG A 136 -2.83 -12.69 25.01
CA ARG A 136 -1.77 -13.67 25.30
C ARG A 136 -1.50 -13.80 26.80
N GLU A 137 -1.58 -12.71 27.55
CA GLU A 137 -1.45 -12.76 29.01
C GLU A 137 -2.62 -13.52 29.65
N ARG A 138 -3.86 -13.27 29.20
CA ARG A 138 -5.03 -14.02 29.66
C ARG A 138 -4.91 -15.50 29.33
N GLU A 139 -4.47 -15.84 28.13
CA GLU A 139 -4.23 -17.24 27.72
C GLU A 139 -3.23 -17.92 28.65
N LYS A 140 -2.07 -17.30 28.90
CA LYS A 140 -1.07 -17.82 29.85
C LYS A 140 -1.65 -17.99 31.26
N ALA A 141 -2.43 -17.02 31.73
CA ALA A 141 -3.07 -17.10 33.05
C ALA A 141 -4.07 -18.26 33.14
N THR A 142 -4.89 -18.46 32.10
CA THR A 142 -5.81 -19.59 32.03
C THR A 142 -5.09 -20.92 31.94
N GLN A 143 -4.00 -21.00 31.15
CA GLN A 143 -3.20 -22.22 31.05
C GLN A 143 -2.56 -22.57 32.40
N ALA A 144 -2.00 -21.61 33.11
CA ALA A 144 -1.45 -21.83 34.45
C ALA A 144 -2.52 -22.32 35.45
N ALA A 145 -3.77 -21.86 35.33
CA ALA A 145 -4.88 -22.35 36.15
C ALA A 145 -5.25 -23.80 35.79
N VAL A 146 -5.25 -24.15 34.49
CA VAL A 146 -5.46 -25.53 34.03
C VAL A 146 -4.37 -26.45 34.56
N ASP A 147 -3.10 -26.06 34.45
CA ASP A 147 -1.97 -26.87 34.92
C ASP A 147 -2.04 -27.11 36.44
N ARG A 148 -2.43 -26.08 37.21
CA ARG A 148 -2.66 -26.20 38.66
C ARG A 148 -3.77 -27.20 38.96
N LEU A 149 -4.94 -27.06 38.34
CA LEU A 149 -6.06 -27.97 38.56
C LEU A 149 -5.72 -29.41 38.15
N GLN A 150 -4.94 -29.59 37.08
CA GLN A 150 -4.43 -30.90 36.68
C GLN A 150 -3.51 -31.51 37.75
N SER A 151 -2.60 -30.70 38.32
CA SER A 151 -1.73 -31.15 39.43
C SER A 151 -2.53 -31.52 40.68
N GLU A 152 -3.47 -30.68 41.10
CA GLU A 152 -4.35 -30.94 42.26
C GLU A 152 -5.19 -32.20 42.07
N LEU A 153 -5.71 -32.41 40.86
CA LEU A 153 -6.46 -33.62 40.53
C LEU A 153 -5.56 -34.86 40.61
N SER A 154 -4.32 -34.78 40.12
CA SER A 154 -3.36 -35.89 40.18
C SER A 154 -2.97 -36.23 41.63
N ASP A 155 -2.79 -35.22 42.47
CA ASP A 155 -2.49 -35.38 43.90
C ASP A 155 -3.67 -36.03 44.63
N GLN A 156 -4.90 -35.60 44.33
CA GLN A 156 -6.11 -36.24 44.89
C GLN A 156 -6.21 -37.72 44.48
N TYR A 157 -5.96 -38.05 43.20
CA TYR A 157 -5.95 -39.45 42.76
C TYR A 157 -4.90 -40.29 43.48
N LEU A 158 -3.72 -39.72 43.75
CA LEU A 158 -2.66 -40.38 44.50
C LEU A 158 -3.10 -40.64 45.95
N GLN A 159 -3.65 -39.63 46.63
CA GLN A 159 -4.18 -39.76 47.99
C GLN A 159 -5.26 -40.85 48.09
N TYR A 160 -6.22 -40.88 47.17
CA TYR A 160 -7.26 -41.92 47.15
C TYR A 160 -6.67 -43.33 46.97
N ARG A 161 -5.61 -43.46 46.18
CA ARG A 161 -4.92 -44.73 45.98
C ARG A 161 -4.22 -45.18 47.26
N GLU A 162 -3.47 -44.27 47.91
CA GLU A 162 -2.77 -44.53 49.16
C GLU A 162 -3.74 -44.89 50.29
N GLU A 163 -4.85 -44.16 50.42
CA GLU A 163 -5.92 -44.50 51.37
C GLU A 163 -6.50 -45.89 51.11
N ARG A 164 -6.77 -46.22 49.85
CA ARG A 164 -7.29 -47.55 49.48
C ARG A 164 -6.29 -48.66 49.84
N ASP A 165 -5.01 -48.42 49.62
CA ASP A 165 -3.95 -49.38 49.94
C ASP A 165 -3.79 -49.55 51.46
N ALA A 166 -3.86 -48.46 52.24
CA ALA A 166 -3.88 -48.48 53.70
C ALA A 166 -5.10 -49.23 54.26
N ARG A 167 -6.31 -49.00 53.71
CA ARG A 167 -7.53 -49.73 54.10
C ARG A 167 -7.41 -51.22 53.80
N ARG A 168 -6.84 -51.60 52.65
CA ARG A 168 -6.60 -53.01 52.31
C ARG A 168 -5.66 -53.67 53.30
N LEU A 169 -4.58 -52.99 53.66
CA LEU A 169 -3.63 -53.48 54.66
C LEU A 169 -4.30 -53.67 56.02
N LEU A 170 -5.11 -52.70 56.47
CA LEU A 170 -5.85 -52.78 57.72
C LEU A 170 -6.85 -53.93 57.72
N ILE A 171 -7.63 -54.12 56.64
CA ILE A 171 -8.55 -55.25 56.51
C ILE A 171 -7.81 -56.58 56.57
N TRP A 172 -6.65 -56.69 55.91
CA TRP A 172 -5.81 -57.87 55.96
C TRP A 172 -5.34 -58.17 57.39
N GLN A 173 -4.81 -57.16 58.12
CA GLN A 173 -4.39 -57.30 59.51
C GLN A 173 -5.56 -57.68 60.44
N LEU A 174 -6.74 -57.06 60.25
CA LEU A 174 -7.94 -57.40 61.00
C LEU A 174 -8.39 -58.83 60.73
N SER A 175 -8.37 -59.27 59.47
CA SER A 175 -8.74 -60.63 59.10
C SER A 175 -7.77 -61.67 59.70
N GLU A 176 -6.48 -61.35 59.75
CA GLU A 176 -5.46 -62.16 60.42
C GLU A 176 -5.71 -62.24 61.93
N ARG A 177 -6.00 -61.10 62.58
CA ARG A 177 -6.32 -61.04 64.01
C ARG A 177 -7.62 -61.76 64.36
N THR A 178 -8.70 -61.56 63.60
CA THR A 178 -9.99 -62.23 63.81
C THR A 178 -9.85 -63.75 63.67
N ARG A 179 -9.06 -64.21 62.70
CA ARG A 179 -8.74 -65.64 62.55
C ARG A 179 -7.92 -66.19 63.72
N GLY A 180 -7.19 -65.33 64.44
CA GLY A 180 -6.50 -65.64 65.69
C GLY A 180 -7.34 -65.50 66.97
N SER A 181 -8.43 -64.72 66.96
CA SER A 181 -9.29 -64.46 68.13
C SER A 181 -10.60 -65.26 68.15
N THR A 182 -11.01 -65.89 67.04
CA THR A 182 -12.14 -66.85 66.99
C THR A 182 -11.98 -68.07 67.91
N THR A 183 -10.90 -68.15 68.67
CA THR A 183 -10.68 -69.17 69.70
C THR A 183 -11.10 -68.76 71.12
N GLU A 184 -11.38 -67.48 71.43
CA GLU A 184 -11.41 -67.07 72.87
C GLU A 184 -12.57 -66.18 73.38
N GLU A 185 -13.47 -65.59 72.58
CA GLU A 185 -14.41 -64.58 73.13
C GLU A 185 -15.87 -64.71 72.66
N GLU A 186 -16.68 -65.45 73.42
CA GLU A 186 -18.16 -65.34 73.45
C GLU A 186 -18.61 -65.43 74.92
N GLN A 187 -18.80 -64.29 75.61
CA GLN A 187 -19.69 -64.13 76.79
C GLN A 187 -19.57 -62.73 77.42
N SER A 188 -20.64 -61.92 77.31
CA SER A 188 -21.20 -61.00 78.33
C SER A 188 -21.79 -59.71 77.74
N ALA A 189 -23.10 -59.69 77.49
CA ALA A 189 -23.90 -58.47 77.33
C ALA A 189 -25.38 -58.86 77.47
N ASP A 190 -26.04 -58.49 78.57
CA ASP A 190 -27.50 -58.73 78.69
C ASP A 190 -28.24 -57.73 79.61
N GLU A 191 -27.60 -56.66 80.12
CA GLU A 191 -28.28 -55.65 80.97
C GLU A 191 -28.19 -54.20 80.46
N GLU A 192 -27.29 -53.87 79.52
CA GLU A 192 -27.21 -52.53 78.89
C GLU A 192 -28.16 -52.37 77.67
N ASP A 193 -28.63 -53.47 77.09
CA ASP A 193 -29.36 -53.50 75.81
C ASP A 193 -30.75 -52.84 75.84
N ALA A 194 -31.42 -52.84 77.00
CA ALA A 194 -32.78 -52.30 77.09
C ALA A 194 -32.81 -50.77 77.03
N GLN A 195 -31.84 -50.09 77.64
CA GLN A 195 -31.76 -48.63 77.65
C GLN A 195 -31.20 -48.10 76.32
N ASP A 196 -30.31 -48.85 75.68
CA ASP A 196 -29.79 -48.54 74.36
C ASP A 196 -30.79 -48.81 73.24
N SER A 197 -31.69 -49.79 73.38
CA SER A 197 -32.79 -50.01 72.43
C SER A 197 -33.69 -48.79 72.25
N VAL A 198 -34.04 -48.08 73.34
CA VAL A 198 -34.88 -46.87 73.28
C VAL A 198 -34.14 -45.69 72.64
N LYS A 199 -32.87 -45.47 73.00
CA LYS A 199 -32.03 -44.43 72.39
C LYS A 199 -31.83 -44.69 70.90
N LEU A 200 -31.61 -45.95 70.53
CA LEU A 200 -31.46 -46.39 69.15
C LEU A 200 -32.74 -46.14 68.35
N GLN A 201 -33.92 -46.41 68.92
CA GLN A 201 -35.19 -46.09 68.26
C GLN A 201 -35.40 -44.59 68.05
N LEU A 202 -35.00 -43.75 69.00
CA LEU A 202 -35.08 -42.30 68.86
C LEU A 202 -34.11 -41.79 67.78
N ALA A 203 -32.86 -42.25 67.81
CA ALA A 203 -31.84 -41.92 66.81
C ALA A 203 -32.28 -42.37 65.41
N LEU A 204 -32.86 -43.56 65.29
CA LEU A 204 -33.35 -44.10 64.02
C LEU A 204 -34.51 -43.26 63.47
N LYS A 205 -35.43 -42.79 64.33
CA LYS A 205 -36.50 -41.86 63.91
C LYS A 205 -35.93 -40.53 63.40
N VAL A 206 -34.92 -39.97 64.08
CA VAL A 206 -34.24 -38.74 63.66
C VAL A 206 -33.52 -38.95 62.33
N CYS A 207 -32.75 -40.03 62.18
CA CYS A 207 -32.08 -40.36 60.92
C CYS A 207 -33.05 -40.55 59.76
N ARG A 208 -34.24 -41.14 60.00
CA ARG A 208 -35.28 -41.26 58.97
C ARG A 208 -35.84 -39.90 58.57
N ALA A 209 -36.08 -39.02 59.53
CA ALA A 209 -36.57 -37.66 59.25
C ALA A 209 -35.53 -36.82 58.49
N ASP A 210 -34.25 -36.92 58.87
CA ASP A 210 -33.16 -36.23 58.19
C ASP A 210 -32.95 -36.78 56.77
N LEU A 211 -33.08 -38.11 56.57
CA LEU A 211 -33.05 -38.73 55.25
C LEU A 211 -34.18 -38.19 54.36
N THR A 212 -35.42 -38.12 54.88
CA THR A 212 -36.55 -37.57 54.12
C THR A 212 -36.31 -36.11 53.76
N LYS A 213 -35.79 -35.31 54.69
CA LYS A 213 -35.47 -33.90 54.44
C LYS A 213 -34.37 -33.74 53.38
N ALA A 214 -33.31 -34.53 53.44
CA ALA A 214 -32.26 -34.53 52.43
C ALA A 214 -32.77 -34.99 51.05
N GLN A 215 -33.69 -35.96 51.01
CA GLN A 215 -34.35 -36.39 49.77
C GLN A 215 -35.23 -35.30 49.17
N GLU A 216 -35.96 -34.57 49.99
CA GLU A 216 -36.77 -33.42 49.55
C GLU A 216 -35.88 -32.28 49.01
N GLU A 217 -34.79 -31.95 49.71
CA GLU A 217 -33.82 -30.94 49.26
C GLU A 217 -33.12 -31.34 47.95
N LEU A 218 -32.75 -32.62 47.79
CA LEU A 218 -32.20 -33.15 46.55
C LEU A 218 -33.22 -33.08 45.41
N THR A 219 -34.49 -33.39 45.68
CA THR A 219 -35.55 -33.33 44.68
C THR A 219 -35.80 -31.89 44.25
N ARG A 220 -35.80 -30.95 45.20
CA ARG A 220 -35.88 -29.50 44.93
C ARG A 220 -34.70 -29.04 44.08
N MET A 221 -33.47 -29.38 44.48
CA MET A 221 -32.27 -29.03 43.70
C MET A 221 -32.34 -29.64 42.30
N LYS A 222 -32.73 -30.92 42.14
CA LYS A 222 -32.89 -31.54 40.82
C LYS A 222 -33.91 -30.81 39.95
N ALA A 223 -35.03 -30.35 40.52
CA ALA A 223 -36.03 -29.57 39.80
C ALA A 223 -35.50 -28.20 39.37
N GLU A 224 -34.75 -27.51 40.25
CA GLU A 224 -34.11 -26.23 39.95
C GLU A 224 -32.98 -26.38 38.91
N TYR A 225 -32.14 -27.41 39.01
CA TYR A 225 -31.06 -27.67 38.06
C TYR A 225 -31.54 -28.14 36.68
N TRP A 226 -32.75 -28.70 36.59
CA TRP A 226 -33.32 -29.15 35.32
C TRP A 226 -33.59 -27.98 34.35
N ASP A 227 -33.85 -26.78 34.87
CA ASP A 227 -34.30 -25.62 34.07
C ASP A 227 -33.26 -24.48 33.95
N VAL A 228 -32.28 -24.38 34.86
CA VAL A 228 -31.71 -23.05 35.12
C VAL A 228 -30.47 -22.63 34.31
N VAL A 229 -29.65 -23.49 33.69
CA VAL A 229 -28.41 -22.96 33.05
C VAL A 229 -28.10 -23.51 31.65
N PRO A 230 -28.19 -24.81 31.35
CA PRO A 230 -27.88 -25.25 29.99
C PRO A 230 -29.04 -25.01 29.02
N ARG A 231 -30.25 -25.52 29.32
CA ARG A 231 -31.38 -25.50 28.36
C ARG A 231 -31.83 -24.10 27.99
N ARG A 232 -32.02 -23.23 28.98
CA ARG A 232 -32.40 -21.83 28.74
C ARG A 232 -31.40 -21.08 27.86
N ASN A 233 -30.10 -21.31 28.07
CA ASN A 233 -29.05 -20.71 27.26
C ASN A 233 -29.02 -21.31 25.85
N TRP A 234 -29.25 -22.62 25.71
CA TRP A 234 -29.39 -23.27 24.41
C TRP A 234 -30.58 -22.75 23.61
N ASP A 235 -31.76 -22.61 24.24
CA ASP A 235 -32.96 -22.11 23.58
C ASP A 235 -32.78 -20.64 23.15
N ALA A 236 -32.19 -19.82 24.01
CA ALA A 236 -31.85 -18.43 23.67
C ALA A 236 -30.84 -18.35 22.52
N LEU A 237 -29.78 -19.18 22.57
CA LEU A 237 -28.78 -19.24 21.51
C LEU A 237 -29.38 -19.73 20.19
N GLU A 238 -30.26 -20.74 20.23
CA GLU A 238 -30.93 -21.28 19.05
C GLU A 238 -31.88 -20.24 18.42
N GLN A 239 -32.59 -19.46 19.23
CA GLN A 239 -33.42 -18.35 18.76
C GLN A 239 -32.57 -17.28 18.06
N THR A 240 -31.45 -16.84 18.67
CA THR A 240 -30.56 -15.86 18.04
C THR A 240 -29.95 -16.40 16.74
N HIS A 241 -29.58 -17.68 16.71
CA HIS A 241 -29.08 -18.31 15.49
C HIS A 241 -30.13 -18.32 14.38
N LYS A 242 -31.38 -18.67 14.69
CA LYS A 242 -32.51 -18.62 13.73
C LYS A 242 -32.74 -17.21 13.20
N GLN A 243 -32.65 -16.19 14.05
CA GLN A 243 -32.78 -14.78 13.66
C GLN A 243 -31.63 -14.33 12.75
N ASN A 244 -30.38 -14.63 13.12
CA ASN A 244 -29.20 -14.31 12.32
C ASN A 244 -29.26 -14.99 10.94
N LEU A 245 -29.72 -16.23 10.87
CA LEU A 245 -29.91 -16.95 9.61
C LEU A 245 -30.96 -16.28 8.72
N GLN A 246 -32.05 -15.76 9.31
CA GLN A 246 -33.05 -15.00 8.56
C GLN A 246 -32.47 -13.69 8.02
N GLN A 247 -31.70 -12.95 8.83
CA GLN A 247 -31.02 -11.72 8.41
C GLN A 247 -29.99 -11.96 7.29
N LEU A 248 -29.24 -13.06 7.38
CA LEU A 248 -28.28 -13.42 6.33
C LEU A 248 -29.00 -13.73 5.01
N LYS A 249 -30.14 -14.43 5.07
CA LYS A 249 -30.98 -14.67 3.88
C LYS A 249 -31.60 -13.40 3.32
N THR A 250 -31.93 -12.40 4.15
CA THR A 250 -32.41 -11.10 3.64
C THR A 250 -31.28 -10.33 2.97
N LEU A 251 -30.13 -10.19 3.63
CA LEU A 251 -28.97 -9.51 3.05
C LEU A 251 -28.48 -10.15 1.76
N GLN A 252 -28.50 -11.49 1.69
CA GLN A 252 -28.15 -12.20 0.47
C GLN A 252 -29.12 -11.87 -0.67
N ARG A 253 -30.42 -11.84 -0.40
CA ARG A 253 -31.43 -11.44 -1.41
C ARG A 253 -31.21 -10.00 -1.88
N ASP A 254 -30.93 -9.10 -0.94
CA ASP A 254 -30.72 -7.68 -1.25
C ASP A 254 -29.43 -7.51 -2.08
N PHE A 255 -28.37 -8.28 -1.78
CA PHE A 255 -27.14 -8.30 -2.57
C PHE A 255 -27.38 -8.82 -3.99
N ASP A 256 -28.12 -9.94 -4.12
CA ASP A 256 -28.47 -10.51 -5.42
C ASP A 256 -29.32 -9.53 -6.25
N GLN A 257 -30.23 -8.80 -5.59
CA GLN A 257 -31.02 -7.73 -6.22
C GLN A 257 -30.11 -6.60 -6.72
N MET A 258 -29.25 -6.04 -5.87
CA MET A 258 -28.32 -4.98 -6.24
C MET A 258 -27.40 -5.38 -7.38
N LYS A 259 -26.96 -6.65 -7.39
CA LYS A 259 -26.15 -7.20 -8.48
C LYS A 259 -26.93 -7.23 -9.79
N SER A 260 -28.19 -7.68 -9.77
CA SER A 260 -29.04 -7.66 -10.96
C SER A 260 -29.31 -6.24 -11.46
N GLU A 261 -29.56 -5.28 -10.56
CA GLU A 261 -29.74 -3.86 -10.93
C GLU A 261 -28.47 -3.29 -11.57
N TYR A 262 -27.30 -3.59 -11.00
CA TYR A 262 -26.02 -3.20 -11.58
C TYR A 262 -25.80 -3.81 -12.97
N ASP A 263 -26.07 -5.10 -13.15
CA ASP A 263 -25.94 -5.79 -14.44
C ASP A 263 -26.86 -5.16 -15.49
N THR A 264 -28.11 -4.82 -15.14
CA THR A 264 -29.02 -4.11 -16.05
C THR A 264 -28.54 -2.71 -16.41
N LEU A 265 -27.98 -1.95 -15.46
CA LEU A 265 -27.44 -0.62 -15.73
C LEU A 265 -26.20 -0.70 -16.63
N LEU A 266 -25.38 -1.72 -16.45
CA LEU A 266 -24.22 -2.00 -17.29
C LEU A 266 -24.65 -2.35 -18.73
N GLU A 267 -25.70 -3.13 -18.89
CA GLU A 267 -26.30 -3.43 -20.21
C GLU A 267 -26.83 -2.16 -20.86
N LEU A 268 -27.61 -1.34 -20.15
CA LEU A 268 -28.10 -0.05 -20.66
C LEU A 268 -26.96 0.90 -21.07
N HIS A 269 -25.86 0.93 -20.31
CA HIS A 269 -24.70 1.75 -20.66
C HIS A 269 -24.01 1.25 -21.94
N LYS A 270 -23.86 -0.06 -22.09
CA LYS A 270 -23.33 -0.67 -23.33
C LYS A 270 -24.24 -0.35 -24.51
N GLU A 271 -25.55 -0.51 -24.37
CA GLU A 271 -26.52 -0.18 -25.41
C GLU A 271 -26.48 1.32 -25.77
N ALA A 272 -26.38 2.21 -24.79
CA ALA A 272 -26.23 3.65 -25.03
C ALA A 272 -24.90 4.01 -25.73
N SER A 273 -23.82 3.29 -25.44
CA SER A 273 -22.54 3.42 -26.16
C SER A 273 -22.68 2.96 -27.61
N MET A 274 -23.29 1.79 -27.84
CA MET A 274 -23.54 1.25 -29.18
C MET A 274 -24.52 2.12 -29.98
N GLN A 275 -25.52 2.73 -29.33
CA GLN A 275 -26.42 3.70 -29.97
C GLN A 275 -25.71 5.01 -30.30
N LYS A 276 -24.79 5.50 -29.45
CA LYS A 276 -23.96 6.67 -29.79
C LYS A 276 -23.06 6.39 -30.99
N GLU A 277 -22.43 5.21 -31.04
CA GLU A 277 -21.65 4.77 -32.20
C GLU A 277 -22.53 4.56 -33.46
N ALA A 278 -23.76 4.08 -33.30
CA ALA A 278 -24.70 3.87 -34.43
C ALA A 278 -25.39 5.17 -34.91
N HIS A 279 -25.49 6.20 -34.07
CA HIS A 279 -26.04 7.52 -34.44
C HIS A 279 -25.00 8.48 -35.02
N GLU A 280 -23.73 8.07 -35.08
CA GLU A 280 -22.65 8.81 -35.74
C GLU A 280 -22.50 8.44 -37.25
N PRO A 281 -23.61 8.36 -38.02
CA PRO A 281 -23.52 8.84 -39.40
C PRO A 281 -24.78 9.59 -39.88
N ILE A 282 -25.52 10.32 -39.02
CA ILE A 282 -26.63 11.17 -39.49
C ILE A 282 -26.70 12.51 -38.73
N THR A 283 -25.59 13.23 -38.59
CA THR A 283 -25.56 14.72 -38.49
C THR A 283 -24.12 15.22 -38.59
N ALA A 284 -23.49 15.06 -39.76
CA ALA A 284 -22.25 15.77 -40.09
C ALA A 284 -22.14 15.95 -41.62
N GLN A 285 -23.08 16.71 -42.19
CA GLN A 285 -22.72 17.58 -43.31
C GLN A 285 -22.32 18.92 -42.70
N THR A 286 -21.05 19.06 -42.34
CA THR A 286 -20.18 20.22 -42.59
C THR A 286 -18.89 20.07 -41.77
N ASP A 287 -17.81 19.85 -42.51
CA ASP A 287 -16.47 20.41 -42.25
C ASP A 287 -15.72 19.99 -40.98
N GLU A 288 -15.00 18.85 -41.02
CA GLU A 288 -13.80 18.65 -40.17
C GLU A 288 -12.85 17.56 -40.71
N SER A 289 -12.38 17.72 -41.95
CA SER A 289 -11.33 16.87 -42.53
C SER A 289 -9.92 17.30 -42.04
N ALA A 290 -9.60 17.03 -40.77
CA ALA A 290 -8.25 17.25 -40.24
C ALA A 290 -7.78 16.23 -39.19
N SER A 291 -8.65 15.33 -38.71
CA SER A 291 -8.35 14.48 -37.55
C SER A 291 -8.08 13.01 -37.88
N GLU A 292 -8.43 12.55 -39.09
CA GLU A 292 -8.43 11.11 -39.42
C GLU A 292 -7.08 10.56 -39.88
N GLU A 293 -6.11 11.40 -40.27
CA GLU A 293 -4.78 10.92 -40.69
C GLU A 293 -3.88 10.47 -39.51
N GLN A 294 -4.30 10.67 -38.26
CA GLN A 294 -3.45 10.43 -37.10
C GLN A 294 -3.72 9.12 -36.36
N ILE A 295 -4.88 8.49 -36.58
CA ILE A 295 -5.29 7.26 -35.88
C ILE A 295 -4.87 5.99 -36.68
N GLN A 296 -4.68 6.11 -37.99
CA GLN A 296 -4.30 4.98 -38.85
C GLN A 296 -2.83 4.55 -38.69
N VAL A 297 -1.95 5.43 -38.19
CA VAL A 297 -0.48 5.17 -38.10
C VAL A 297 -0.08 4.39 -36.84
N GLN A 298 -0.97 4.24 -35.85
CA GLN A 298 -0.65 3.53 -34.61
C GLN A 298 -0.98 2.03 -34.62
N SER A 299 -1.86 1.57 -35.51
CA SER A 299 -2.32 0.16 -35.49
C SER A 299 -1.34 -0.82 -36.16
N ASP A 300 -0.41 -0.34 -36.98
CA ASP A 300 0.53 -1.21 -37.73
C ASP A 300 1.81 -1.57 -36.94
N GLN A 301 1.98 -1.08 -35.71
CA GLN A 301 3.18 -1.36 -34.88
C GLN A 301 2.99 -2.44 -33.80
N LEU A 302 1.80 -3.04 -33.68
CA LEU A 302 1.50 -4.03 -32.63
C LEU A 302 1.13 -5.41 -33.18
N THR A 303 1.88 -5.90 -34.17
CA THR A 303 1.90 -7.34 -34.49
C THR A 303 3.24 -7.73 -35.10
N ALA A 304 4.10 -8.38 -34.30
CA ALA A 304 5.19 -9.20 -34.81
C ALA A 304 5.45 -10.40 -33.86
N PRO A 305 5.97 -11.52 -34.38
CA PRO A 305 5.50 -12.86 -34.04
C PRO A 305 6.43 -13.62 -33.09
N VAL A 306 5.82 -14.47 -32.26
CA VAL A 306 6.50 -15.56 -31.54
C VAL A 306 6.72 -16.71 -32.51
N ASP A 307 7.95 -16.88 -32.99
CA ASP A 307 8.66 -18.17 -33.10
C ASP A 307 9.98 -18.00 -33.88
N SER A 308 11.12 -18.22 -33.21
CA SER A 308 12.21 -19.13 -33.64
C SER A 308 13.54 -18.84 -32.93
N GLY A 309 14.18 -19.92 -32.48
CA GLY A 309 15.62 -20.18 -32.52
C GLY A 309 16.62 -19.09 -32.10
N VAL A 310 17.26 -19.33 -30.95
CA VAL A 310 18.49 -18.68 -30.44
C VAL A 310 19.52 -18.41 -31.56
N PRO A 311 20.12 -17.20 -31.59
CA PRO A 311 21.46 -17.06 -31.03
C PRO A 311 21.52 -16.01 -29.92
N GLU A 312 22.55 -16.16 -29.12
CA GLU A 312 22.90 -15.36 -27.97
C GLU A 312 23.03 -13.87 -28.32
N SER A 313 22.60 -13.01 -27.39
CA SER A 313 22.67 -11.54 -27.44
C SER A 313 21.55 -10.79 -28.18
N SER A 314 20.28 -11.09 -27.87
CA SER A 314 19.20 -10.12 -28.10
C SER A 314 19.13 -9.11 -26.96
N THR A 315 19.27 -7.83 -27.30
CA THR A 315 18.94 -6.70 -26.43
C THR A 315 17.43 -6.48 -26.49
N LEU A 316 16.79 -6.40 -25.32
CA LEU A 316 15.39 -6.06 -25.15
C LEU A 316 15.26 -4.56 -24.92
N THR A 317 14.21 -3.95 -25.45
CA THR A 317 13.85 -2.58 -25.04
C THR A 317 13.34 -2.57 -23.61
N ALA A 318 13.44 -1.42 -22.92
CA ALA A 318 12.95 -1.28 -21.54
C ALA A 318 11.46 -1.67 -21.40
N GLN A 319 10.66 -1.39 -22.42
CA GLN A 319 9.23 -1.72 -22.47
C GLN A 319 8.99 -3.23 -22.65
N GLU A 320 9.74 -3.90 -23.51
CA GLU A 320 9.67 -5.36 -23.69
C GLU A 320 10.14 -6.10 -22.44
N PHE A 321 11.19 -5.59 -21.79
CA PHE A 321 11.72 -6.13 -20.53
C PHE A 321 10.68 -5.99 -19.41
N ARG A 322 10.02 -4.82 -19.29
CA ARG A 322 8.93 -4.60 -18.33
C ARG A 322 7.74 -5.52 -18.59
N ALA A 323 7.34 -5.69 -19.85
CA ALA A 323 6.24 -6.59 -20.22
C ALA A 323 6.55 -8.06 -19.86
N ALA A 324 7.79 -8.50 -20.08
CA ALA A 324 8.24 -9.83 -19.69
C ALA A 324 8.25 -10.03 -18.17
N LEU A 325 8.69 -9.04 -17.39
CA LEU A 325 8.61 -9.09 -15.92
C LEU A 325 7.17 -9.09 -15.40
N ARG A 326 6.26 -8.30 -16.00
CA ARG A 326 4.82 -8.30 -15.66
C ARG A 326 4.19 -9.68 -15.88
N THR A 327 4.63 -10.37 -16.93
CA THR A 327 4.16 -11.72 -17.28
C THR A 327 4.72 -12.77 -16.30
N ALA A 328 5.98 -12.64 -15.88
CA ALA A 328 6.59 -13.56 -14.92
C ALA A 328 6.14 -13.33 -13.46
N PHE A 329 5.82 -12.09 -13.09
CA PHE A 329 5.44 -11.69 -11.74
C PHE A 329 4.15 -10.84 -11.73
N PRO A 330 2.97 -11.44 -11.95
CA PRO A 330 1.71 -10.71 -12.03
C PRO A 330 1.29 -10.04 -10.70
N LEU A 331 1.86 -10.47 -9.57
CA LEU A 331 1.56 -9.95 -8.23
C LEU A 331 2.47 -8.80 -7.78
N LYS A 332 3.53 -8.47 -8.52
CA LYS A 332 4.39 -7.33 -8.19
C LYS A 332 3.74 -6.01 -8.59
N SER A 333 3.93 -4.98 -7.77
CA SER A 333 3.41 -3.65 -8.06
C SER A 333 4.15 -3.04 -9.24
N ASP A 334 3.52 -2.11 -9.95
CA ASP A 334 4.16 -1.41 -11.07
C ASP A 334 5.43 -0.66 -10.63
N GLN A 335 5.50 -0.22 -9.37
CA GLN A 335 6.65 0.44 -8.78
C GLN A 335 7.84 -0.51 -8.57
N ASP A 336 7.58 -1.73 -8.10
CA ASP A 336 8.63 -2.76 -7.95
C ASP A 336 9.19 -3.22 -9.30
N LEU A 337 8.33 -3.24 -10.33
CA LEU A 337 8.74 -3.58 -11.69
C LEU A 337 9.60 -2.49 -12.31
N ASP A 338 9.28 -1.22 -12.06
CA ASP A 338 10.07 -0.08 -12.52
C ASP A 338 11.43 0.03 -11.81
N GLU A 339 11.51 -0.34 -10.53
CA GLU A 339 12.77 -0.43 -9.79
C GLU A 339 13.69 -1.53 -10.37
N LEU A 340 13.12 -2.67 -10.78
CA LEU A 340 13.85 -3.77 -11.42
C LEU A 340 14.33 -3.40 -12.83
N VAL A 341 13.52 -2.67 -13.60
CA VAL A 341 13.89 -2.15 -14.92
C VAL A 341 15.02 -1.13 -14.78
N ALA A 342 14.90 -0.18 -13.84
CA ALA A 342 15.93 0.83 -13.59
C ALA A 342 17.26 0.21 -13.10
N SER A 343 17.19 -0.82 -12.24
CA SER A 343 18.37 -1.58 -11.80
C SER A 343 19.06 -2.26 -12.98
N ALA A 344 18.29 -2.85 -13.91
CA ALA A 344 18.82 -3.49 -15.10
C ALA A 344 19.41 -2.50 -16.12
N GLN A 345 18.87 -1.27 -16.21
CA GLN A 345 19.40 -0.20 -17.07
C GLN A 345 20.66 0.45 -16.49
N SER A 346 20.76 0.56 -15.16
CA SER A 346 21.89 1.24 -14.49
C SER A 346 23.25 0.55 -14.68
N GLU A 347 23.25 -0.72 -15.09
CA GLU A 347 24.45 -1.53 -15.33
C GLU A 347 24.86 -1.55 -16.81
N THR A 348 24.11 -0.87 -17.69
CA THR A 348 24.36 -0.78 -19.13
C THR A 348 24.53 0.67 -19.58
N ASP A 349 25.58 0.96 -20.34
CA ASP A 349 25.88 2.32 -20.86
C ASP A 349 24.88 2.84 -21.93
N SER A 350 23.74 2.17 -22.10
CA SER A 350 22.73 2.43 -23.14
C SER A 350 21.33 2.51 -22.52
N ASP A 351 20.72 3.69 -22.54
CA ASP A 351 19.42 3.97 -21.90
C ASP A 351 18.27 3.05 -22.36
N ASP A 352 18.31 2.52 -23.58
CA ASP A 352 17.17 1.80 -24.19
C ASP A 352 17.38 0.29 -24.41
N ALA A 353 18.55 -0.29 -24.09
CA ALA A 353 18.89 -1.65 -24.50
C ALA A 353 19.36 -2.52 -23.31
N ILE A 354 18.49 -3.42 -22.84
CA ILE A 354 18.77 -4.33 -21.73
C ILE A 354 19.08 -5.73 -22.28
N PRO A 355 20.23 -6.35 -21.97
CA PRO A 355 20.54 -7.71 -22.41
C PRO A 355 19.52 -8.73 -21.89
N SER A 356 18.99 -9.59 -22.77
CA SER A 356 18.06 -10.68 -22.40
C SER A 356 18.64 -11.71 -21.42
N GLN A 357 19.97 -11.76 -21.27
CA GLN A 357 20.63 -12.54 -20.22
C GLN A 357 20.28 -12.03 -18.82
N ARG A 358 20.12 -10.72 -18.65
CA ARG A 358 19.81 -10.11 -17.34
C ARG A 358 18.42 -10.50 -16.82
N LEU A 359 17.44 -10.62 -17.72
CA LEU A 359 16.12 -11.11 -17.38
C LEU A 359 16.17 -12.56 -16.85
N ARG A 360 17.00 -13.41 -17.48
CA ARG A 360 17.19 -14.80 -17.05
C ARG A 360 17.87 -14.88 -15.69
N ASP A 361 18.90 -14.07 -15.45
CA ASP A 361 19.59 -14.03 -14.16
C ASP A 361 18.66 -13.59 -13.02
N LEU A 362 17.82 -12.57 -13.24
CA LEU A 362 16.85 -12.10 -12.24
C LEU A 362 15.76 -13.14 -11.97
N LEU A 363 15.26 -13.83 -13.00
CA LEU A 363 14.32 -14.95 -12.82
C LEU A 363 14.95 -16.09 -12.02
N GLN A 364 16.24 -16.37 -12.23
CA GLN A 364 16.95 -17.44 -11.54
C GLN A 364 17.29 -17.08 -10.08
N GLN A 365 17.62 -15.81 -9.80
CA GLN A 365 17.85 -15.32 -8.44
C GLN A 365 16.57 -15.31 -7.60
N LEU A 366 15.43 -14.93 -8.20
CA LEU A 366 14.15 -14.92 -7.50
C LEU A 366 13.60 -16.34 -7.29
N ALA A 367 13.78 -17.25 -8.25
CA ALA A 367 13.39 -18.66 -8.10
C ALA A 367 14.25 -19.43 -7.09
N GLY A 368 15.50 -19.01 -6.85
CA GLY A 368 16.41 -19.64 -5.89
C GLY A 368 16.18 -19.27 -4.43
N SER A 369 15.30 -18.31 -4.14
CA SER A 369 15.08 -17.79 -2.77
C SER A 369 14.03 -18.56 -1.95
N ASP A 370 13.32 -19.53 -2.55
CA ASP A 370 12.25 -20.30 -1.88
C ASP A 370 12.69 -21.69 -1.38
N THR A 371 13.98 -22.06 -1.43
CA THR A 371 14.48 -23.32 -0.88
C THR A 371 15.72 -23.14 -0.01
N SER A 372 15.57 -22.58 1.19
CA SER A 372 16.54 -22.80 2.27
C SER A 372 15.91 -22.66 3.64
N THR A 373 15.13 -23.66 4.07
CA THR A 373 15.01 -24.05 5.48
C THR A 373 14.52 -25.50 5.54
N ALA A 374 15.41 -26.49 5.38
CA ALA A 374 15.19 -27.84 5.89
C ALA A 374 16.47 -28.70 5.89
N SER A 375 16.99 -28.95 7.10
CA SER A 375 17.60 -30.22 7.55
C SER A 375 19.10 -30.48 7.22
N PRO A 376 19.76 -31.45 7.89
CA PRO A 376 20.18 -31.43 9.29
C PRO A 376 21.69 -31.78 9.44
N GLU A 377 22.38 -31.28 10.46
CA GLU A 377 23.69 -31.85 10.85
C GLU A 377 23.73 -32.20 12.34
N ALA A 378 24.10 -33.45 12.57
CA ALA A 378 24.35 -34.09 13.86
C ALA A 378 25.81 -33.84 14.29
N PRO A 379 26.18 -34.16 15.55
CA PRO A 379 27.23 -33.48 16.28
C PRO A 379 28.61 -34.13 16.11
N GLU A 380 29.66 -33.30 16.09
CA GLU A 380 31.00 -33.73 16.45
C GLU A 380 31.46 -33.07 17.76
N GLU A 381 31.92 -33.93 18.65
CA GLU A 381 32.70 -33.61 19.84
C GLU A 381 33.98 -32.86 19.47
N THR A 382 34.31 -31.80 20.20
CA THR A 382 35.68 -31.63 20.69
C THR A 382 35.66 -30.89 22.03
N ALA A 383 36.47 -31.43 22.94
CA ALA A 383 36.63 -30.99 24.31
C ALA A 383 37.64 -29.84 24.45
N SER A 384 37.56 -29.20 25.61
CA SER A 384 38.64 -28.53 26.37
C SER A 384 38.89 -27.06 26.07
N GLY A 385 38.79 -26.24 27.13
CA GLY A 385 39.28 -24.86 27.13
C GLY A 385 38.74 -24.04 28.30
N GLU A 386 39.27 -24.30 29.49
CA GLU A 386 39.08 -23.52 30.71
C GLU A 386 39.27 -22.01 30.49
N ASN A 387 38.44 -21.19 31.14
CA ASN A 387 38.93 -20.10 31.98
C ASN A 387 37.80 -19.52 32.84
N ALA A 388 37.90 -19.82 34.12
CA ALA A 388 37.16 -19.18 35.19
C ALA A 388 37.89 -17.90 35.64
N ALA A 389 37.17 -16.80 35.73
CA ALA A 389 37.48 -15.62 36.53
C ALA A 389 36.11 -15.05 36.96
N SER A 390 35.61 -15.36 38.16
CA SER A 390 35.88 -14.64 39.42
C SER A 390 35.89 -13.13 39.23
N ASP A 391 34.81 -12.45 39.61
CA ASP A 391 34.88 -11.45 40.68
C ASP A 391 33.48 -11.06 41.24
N PRO A 392 33.42 -10.51 42.47
CA PRO A 392 32.34 -10.69 43.45
C PRO A 392 31.42 -9.45 43.61
N PRO A 393 30.40 -9.47 44.50
CA PRO A 393 29.51 -8.33 44.74
C PRO A 393 30.01 -7.41 45.87
N PRO A 394 29.45 -6.20 45.98
CA PRO A 394 29.11 -5.63 47.28
C PRO A 394 27.65 -5.11 47.27
N GLU A 395 26.81 -5.53 48.22
CA GLU A 395 26.61 -4.97 49.56
C GLU A 395 25.77 -3.69 49.62
N CYS A 396 24.93 -3.69 50.66
CA CYS A 396 23.79 -2.83 50.96
C CYS A 396 24.13 -1.34 51.15
N ASP A 397 23.10 -0.52 50.92
CA ASP A 397 22.58 0.44 51.91
C ASP A 397 21.05 0.37 51.91
#